data_AF-A0A370TU64-F1
#
_entry.id   AF-A0A370TU64-F1
#
_cell.length_a   1.000
_cell.length_b   1.000
_cell.length_c   1.000
_cell.angle_alpha   90.00
_cell.angle_beta   90.00
_cell.angle_gamma   90.00
#
_symmetry.space_group_name_H-M   'P 1'
#
loop_
_entity.id
_entity.type
_entity.pdbx_description
1 polymer ?
#
loop_
_entity_poly.entity_id
_entity_poly.type
_entity_poly.pdbx_seq_one_letter_code
_entity_poly.pdbx_strand_id
1 'polypeptide(L)'
;MKGLAICTAGFLAFASQVSGHYIFQQLTANGVKNPAFTYVRKNSNYNSPVTDLSSNDLRCNAGGESGSATETVSVAAGSSITFTLDTAVYHQGPISVYMAKAPSTAAAFDGSGAVWFKILDIGPKFPGGTWDMSQTYTVSLPKCVPNGEYLVRIQSLAIHNPYPGGTPQFYVGCAQVAITGGGSTDLGPKVAIPGAFKATDPGYTANIYNQFTSYTVPGPAVATC
;
A
#
# COMPACT_ATOMS: atom_id res chain seq x y z
N MET A 1 -5.96 62.58 34.95
CA MET A 1 -5.43 61.75 33.85
C MET A 1 -5.26 60.33 34.36
N LYS A 2 -6.22 59.43 34.08
CA LYS A 2 -6.11 58.00 34.40
C LYS A 2 -6.00 57.26 33.07
N GLY A 3 -4.80 56.78 32.77
CA GLY A 3 -4.51 56.05 31.54
C GLY A 3 -5.02 54.61 31.63
N LEU A 4 -5.88 54.22 30.69
CA LEU A 4 -6.37 52.86 30.55
C LEU A 4 -5.41 52.11 29.63
N ALA A 5 -4.59 51.22 30.19
CA ALA A 5 -3.72 50.34 29.42
C ALA A 5 -4.55 49.16 28.89
N ILE A 6 -4.77 49.12 27.58
CA ILE A 6 -5.41 47.98 26.90
C ILE A 6 -4.30 46.96 26.58
N CYS A 7 -4.24 45.89 27.36
CA CYS A 7 -3.44 44.71 27.00
C CYS A 7 -4.16 43.94 25.90
N THR A 8 -3.63 43.99 24.68
CA THR A 8 -4.06 43.13 23.56
C THR A 8 -3.42 41.76 23.73
N ALA A 9 -4.20 40.77 24.16
CA ALA A 9 -3.77 39.37 24.15
C ALA A 9 -3.84 38.84 22.71
N GLY A 10 -2.69 38.60 22.09
CA GLY A 10 -2.60 37.97 20.77
C GLY A 10 -2.94 36.48 20.86
N PHE A 11 -4.03 36.06 20.23
CA PHE A 11 -4.34 34.65 20.01
C PHE A 11 -3.41 34.10 18.91
N LEU A 12 -2.38 33.35 19.29
CA LEU A 12 -1.63 32.49 18.37
C LEU A 12 -2.50 31.27 18.04
N ALA A 13 -3.16 31.29 16.89
CA ALA A 13 -3.81 30.11 16.34
C ALA A 13 -2.72 29.11 15.91
N PHE A 14 -2.49 28.08 16.73
CA PHE A 14 -1.76 26.90 16.28
C PHE A 14 -2.62 26.17 15.25
N ALA A 15 -2.30 26.35 13.97
CA ALA A 15 -2.81 25.48 12.93
C ALA A 15 -2.19 24.09 13.17
N SER A 16 -2.96 23.18 13.75
CA SER A 16 -2.61 21.77 13.74
C SER A 16 -2.57 21.31 12.29
N GLN A 17 -1.37 21.03 11.78
CA GLN A 17 -1.19 20.25 10.57
C GLN A 17 -1.70 18.84 10.87
N VAL A 18 -3.00 18.62 10.74
CA VAL A 18 -3.54 17.26 10.69
C VAL A 18 -3.04 16.70 9.35
N SER A 19 -1.95 15.93 9.41
CA SER A 19 -1.40 15.27 8.22
C SER A 19 -2.42 14.28 7.70
N GLY A 20 -3.17 14.70 6.67
CA GLY A 20 -4.34 14.05 6.06
C GLY A 20 -4.10 12.68 5.38
N HIS A 21 -2.88 12.13 5.44
CA HIS A 21 -2.48 10.98 4.64
C HIS A 21 -1.33 10.19 5.30
N TYR A 22 -1.01 9.00 4.75
CA TYR A 22 -0.01 8.07 5.27
C TYR A 22 0.78 7.38 4.13
N ILE A 23 1.99 6.91 4.43
CA ILE A 23 2.85 6.20 3.49
C ILE A 23 3.45 4.94 4.10
N PHE A 24 3.58 3.89 3.30
CA PHE A 24 4.35 2.70 3.64
C PHE A 24 5.83 2.99 3.40
N GLN A 25 6.62 3.16 4.47
CA GLN A 25 8.00 3.65 4.35
C GLN A 25 9.04 2.70 4.92
N GLN A 26 8.68 1.75 5.77
CA GLN A 26 9.63 0.86 6.44
C GLN A 26 9.29 -0.61 6.21
N LEU A 27 10.32 -1.44 6.16
CA LEU A 27 10.20 -2.89 6.07
C LEU A 27 10.95 -3.57 7.23
N THR A 28 10.22 -4.36 8.01
CA THR A 28 10.83 -5.36 8.89
C THR A 28 11.04 -6.64 8.10
N ALA A 29 12.28 -7.11 8.04
CA ALA A 29 12.65 -8.36 7.39
C ALA A 29 13.66 -9.09 8.29
N ASN A 30 13.59 -10.42 8.33
CA ASN A 30 14.47 -11.24 9.18
C ASN A 30 14.47 -10.81 10.66
N GLY A 31 13.31 -10.34 11.16
CA GLY A 31 13.16 -9.88 12.54
C GLY A 31 13.71 -8.47 12.84
N VAL A 32 14.29 -7.78 11.85
CA VAL A 32 14.89 -6.45 12.03
C VAL A 32 14.03 -5.38 11.35
N LYS A 33 13.59 -4.36 12.10
CA LYS A 33 12.91 -3.18 11.55
C LYS A 33 13.95 -2.23 10.97
N ASN A 34 13.93 -2.03 9.66
CA ASN A 34 14.94 -1.24 8.96
C ASN A 34 14.57 0.26 8.90
N PRO A 35 15.55 1.15 8.69
CA PRO A 35 15.28 2.56 8.44
C PRO A 35 14.30 2.79 7.28
N ALA A 36 13.66 3.95 7.27
CA ALA A 36 12.73 4.31 6.22
C ALA A 36 13.43 4.29 4.85
N PHE A 37 12.74 3.69 3.87
CA PHE A 37 13.13 3.58 2.47
C PHE A 37 14.40 2.76 2.18
N THR A 38 14.96 2.03 3.15
CA THR A 38 16.08 1.11 2.89
C THR A 38 15.68 0.04 1.87
N TYR A 39 14.55 -0.63 2.11
CA TYR A 39 14.04 -1.70 1.24
C TYR A 39 12.71 -1.38 0.55
N VAL A 40 12.12 -0.21 0.84
CA VAL A 40 10.88 0.27 0.22
C VAL A 40 11.22 1.45 -0.69
N ARG A 41 10.74 1.42 -1.93
CA ARG A 41 10.95 2.51 -2.89
C ARG A 41 10.35 3.81 -2.36
N LYS A 42 11.18 4.85 -2.31
CA LYS A 42 10.76 6.17 -1.84
C LYS A 42 9.92 6.84 -2.91
N ASN A 43 8.71 7.24 -2.54
CA ASN A 43 7.81 7.98 -3.41
C ASN A 43 8.14 9.49 -3.41
N SER A 44 7.81 10.18 -4.50
CA SER A 44 8.10 11.60 -4.72
C SER A 44 6.91 12.53 -4.44
N ASN A 45 5.69 12.00 -4.37
CA ASN A 45 4.45 12.74 -4.11
C ASN A 45 4.13 12.92 -2.61
N TYR A 46 5.15 12.80 -1.75
CA TYR A 46 5.05 12.91 -0.29
C TYR A 46 4.03 11.95 0.31
N ASN A 47 2.87 12.38 0.80
CA ASN A 47 1.81 11.50 1.25
C ASN A 47 0.54 11.61 0.41
N SER A 48 0.61 12.25 -0.76
CA SER A 48 -0.54 12.34 -1.67
C SER A 48 -0.88 10.96 -2.23
N PRO A 49 -2.18 10.62 -2.38
CA PRO A 49 -2.57 9.34 -2.94
C PRO A 49 -2.46 9.36 -4.48
N VAL A 50 -2.37 8.17 -5.07
CA VAL A 50 -2.61 7.97 -6.51
C VAL A 50 -4.11 7.74 -6.70
N THR A 51 -4.74 8.44 -7.65
CA THR A 51 -6.19 8.36 -7.89
C THR A 51 -6.55 7.95 -9.31
N ASP A 52 -5.67 8.19 -10.28
CA ASP A 52 -5.89 7.85 -11.69
C ASP A 52 -5.65 6.36 -11.95
N LEU A 53 -6.72 5.66 -12.34
CA LEU A 53 -6.72 4.23 -12.69
C LEU A 53 -5.84 3.87 -13.89
N SER A 54 -5.46 4.85 -14.71
CA SER A 54 -4.59 4.68 -15.87
C SER A 54 -3.13 5.02 -15.59
N SER A 55 -2.81 5.60 -14.43
CA SER A 55 -1.44 6.03 -14.10
C SER A 55 -0.52 4.84 -13.83
N ASN A 56 0.71 4.93 -14.34
CA ASN A 56 1.79 4.00 -14.01
C ASN A 56 2.17 4.06 -12.52
N ASP A 57 1.89 5.17 -11.84
CA ASP A 57 2.15 5.34 -10.41
C ASP A 57 1.33 4.37 -9.56
N LEU A 58 0.27 3.74 -10.09
CA LEU A 58 -0.42 2.67 -9.37
C LEU A 58 0.46 1.45 -9.10
N ARG A 59 1.56 1.26 -9.83
CA ARG A 59 2.51 0.18 -9.59
C ARG A 59 3.19 0.35 -8.24
N CYS A 60 4.01 1.40 -8.10
CA CYS A 60 4.89 1.58 -6.95
C CYS A 60 4.88 3.00 -6.38
N ASN A 61 3.80 3.75 -6.63
CA ASN A 61 3.63 5.17 -6.30
C ASN A 61 4.51 6.08 -7.19
N ALA A 62 4.25 7.38 -7.15
CA ALA A 62 5.00 8.38 -7.92
C ALA A 62 6.49 8.33 -7.57
N GLY A 63 7.35 8.29 -8.58
CA GLY A 63 8.80 8.14 -8.41
C GLY A 63 9.28 6.73 -8.05
N GLY A 64 8.35 5.79 -7.81
CA GLY A 64 8.67 4.39 -7.50
C GLY A 64 8.90 3.50 -8.71
N GLU A 65 8.92 4.04 -9.94
CA GLU A 65 9.22 3.30 -11.17
C GLU A 65 10.64 2.73 -11.18
N SER A 66 11.61 3.48 -10.65
CA SER A 66 12.99 3.06 -10.50
C SER A 66 13.25 2.54 -9.08
N GLY A 67 13.97 1.42 -8.99
CA GLY A 67 14.43 0.85 -7.74
C GLY A 67 15.89 1.12 -7.41
N SER A 68 16.60 1.90 -8.24
CA SER A 68 18.07 2.01 -8.17
C SER A 68 18.62 2.64 -6.88
N ALA A 69 17.80 3.43 -6.18
CA ALA A 69 18.15 4.06 -4.90
C ALA A 69 17.63 3.26 -3.68
N THR A 70 17.10 2.06 -3.91
CA THR A 70 16.53 1.18 -2.87
C THR A 70 17.32 -0.12 -2.87
N GLU A 71 17.65 -0.63 -1.69
CA GLU A 71 18.36 -1.90 -1.55
C GLU A 71 17.38 -3.08 -1.73
N THR A 72 17.92 -4.28 -1.98
CA THR A 72 17.14 -5.53 -2.02
C THR A 72 17.50 -6.38 -0.81
N VAL A 73 16.51 -6.78 -0.01
CA VAL A 73 16.73 -7.65 1.17
C VAL A 73 16.51 -9.12 0.83
N SER A 74 17.44 -10.00 1.23
CA SER A 74 17.25 -11.45 1.10
C SER A 74 16.33 -11.98 2.20
N VAL A 75 15.31 -12.75 1.82
CA VAL A 75 14.33 -13.37 2.72
C VAL A 75 14.02 -14.80 2.27
N ALA A 76 13.72 -15.68 3.22
CA ALA A 76 13.32 -17.05 2.91
C ALA A 76 11.85 -17.08 2.43
N ALA A 77 11.53 -17.91 1.44
CA ALA A 77 10.15 -18.23 1.09
C ALA A 77 9.44 -18.83 2.32
N GLY A 78 8.16 -18.50 2.54
CA GLY A 78 7.43 -18.88 3.75
C GLY A 78 7.69 -18.00 4.98
N SER A 79 8.73 -17.16 4.96
CA SER A 79 8.97 -16.18 6.04
C SER A 79 7.99 -15.01 5.96
N SER A 80 7.91 -14.23 7.03
CA SER A 80 7.09 -13.02 7.07
C SER A 80 7.93 -11.75 6.97
N ILE A 81 7.39 -10.75 6.29
CA ILE A 81 7.87 -9.37 6.29
C ILE A 81 6.77 -8.45 6.84
N THR A 82 7.15 -7.30 7.40
CA THR A 82 6.17 -6.33 7.92
C THR A 82 6.39 -4.96 7.31
N PHE A 83 5.37 -4.43 6.63
CA PHE A 83 5.35 -3.02 6.24
C PHE A 83 4.97 -2.17 7.45
N THR A 84 5.67 -1.07 7.67
CA THR A 84 5.33 -0.06 8.68
C THR A 84 5.15 1.30 8.03
N LEU A 85 4.06 1.97 8.37
CA LEU A 85 3.72 3.30 7.90
C LEU A 85 4.28 4.39 8.81
N ASP A 86 4.33 5.62 8.30
CA ASP A 86 4.66 6.83 9.07
C ASP A 86 3.61 7.13 10.16
N THR A 87 2.34 6.89 9.87
CA THR A 87 1.22 6.95 10.81
C THR A 87 0.25 5.79 10.57
N ALA A 88 -0.60 5.48 11.55
CA ALA A 88 -1.61 4.44 11.39
C ALA A 88 -2.55 4.77 10.22
N VAL A 89 -3.02 3.75 9.50
CA VAL A 89 -4.09 3.92 8.52
C VAL A 89 -5.33 4.47 9.23
N TYR A 90 -5.92 5.53 8.69
CA TYR A 90 -7.14 6.12 9.27
C TYR A 90 -8.24 6.41 8.23
N HIS A 91 -7.99 6.11 6.94
CA HIS A 91 -9.01 6.13 5.90
C HIS A 91 -9.54 4.72 5.67
N GLN A 92 -10.86 4.54 5.72
CA GLN A 92 -11.51 3.24 5.57
C GLN A 92 -11.28 2.64 4.19
N GLY A 93 -10.88 1.37 4.15
CA GLY A 93 -10.62 0.66 2.91
C GLY A 93 -9.76 -0.59 3.11
N PRO A 94 -9.67 -1.49 2.10
CA PRO A 94 -8.90 -2.71 2.22
C PRO A 94 -7.40 -2.47 2.09
N ILE A 95 -6.63 -3.38 2.68
CA ILE A 95 -5.21 -3.55 2.36
C ILE A 95 -5.06 -4.74 1.43
N SER A 96 -4.27 -4.60 0.37
CA SER A 96 -3.91 -5.72 -0.51
C SER A 96 -2.40 -5.78 -0.70
N VAL A 97 -1.86 -6.98 -0.82
CA VAL A 97 -0.44 -7.22 -1.08
C VAL A 97 -0.28 -8.09 -2.31
N TYR A 98 0.61 -7.67 -3.19
CA TYR A 98 0.93 -8.32 -4.46
C TYR A 98 2.42 -8.61 -4.52
N MET A 99 2.79 -9.62 -5.30
CA MET A 99 4.16 -9.88 -5.68
C MET A 99 4.29 -9.91 -7.21
N ALA A 100 5.44 -9.47 -7.71
CA ALA A 100 5.83 -9.62 -9.10
C ALA A 100 7.30 -10.04 -9.18
N LYS A 101 7.57 -11.16 -9.85
CA LYS A 101 8.93 -11.64 -10.07
C LYS A 101 9.65 -10.71 -11.05
N ALA A 102 10.81 -10.20 -10.66
CA ALA A 102 11.66 -9.44 -11.56
C ALA A 102 12.27 -10.35 -12.63
N PRO A 103 12.36 -9.90 -13.90
CA PRO A 103 13.02 -10.66 -14.96
C PRO A 103 14.54 -10.75 -14.74
N SER A 104 15.12 -9.75 -14.05
CA SER A 104 16.51 -9.72 -13.62
C SER A 104 16.60 -9.33 -12.14
N THR A 105 16.81 -8.06 -11.83
CA THR A 105 16.85 -7.53 -10.46
C THR A 105 15.58 -6.73 -10.16
N ALA A 106 15.19 -6.69 -8.89
CA ALA A 106 14.11 -5.82 -8.44
C ALA A 106 14.46 -4.36 -8.69
N ALA A 107 15.72 -3.94 -8.53
CA ALA A 107 16.15 -2.56 -8.73
C ALA A 107 15.91 -2.04 -10.18
N ALA A 108 16.07 -2.91 -11.18
CA ALA A 108 15.90 -2.56 -12.60
C ALA A 108 14.48 -2.80 -13.13
N PHE A 109 13.59 -3.39 -12.33
CA PHE A 109 12.25 -3.78 -12.76
C PHE A 109 11.21 -2.74 -12.34
N ASP A 110 10.44 -2.21 -13.28
CA ASP A 110 9.38 -1.23 -13.00
C ASP A 110 8.02 -1.86 -12.69
N GLY A 111 7.91 -3.18 -12.79
CA GLY A 111 6.67 -3.92 -12.55
C GLY A 111 5.67 -3.86 -13.71
N SER A 112 6.07 -3.44 -14.92
CA SER A 112 5.19 -3.42 -16.08
C SER A 112 4.79 -4.82 -16.56
N GLY A 113 3.64 -4.90 -17.25
CA GLY A 113 3.09 -6.14 -17.80
C GLY A 113 2.15 -6.90 -16.84
N ALA A 114 1.60 -8.02 -17.31
CA ALA A 114 0.70 -8.88 -16.53
C ALA A 114 1.49 -9.82 -15.62
N VAL A 115 2.13 -9.25 -14.59
CA VAL A 115 3.13 -9.92 -13.75
C VAL A 115 2.73 -10.02 -12.28
N TRP A 116 1.74 -9.23 -11.85
CA TRP A 116 1.36 -9.11 -10.45
C TRP A 116 0.36 -10.19 -10.08
N PHE A 117 0.68 -10.99 -9.07
CA PHE A 117 -0.27 -11.88 -8.41
C PHE A 117 -0.48 -11.42 -6.97
N LYS A 118 -1.73 -11.51 -6.49
CA LYS A 118 -2.10 -11.09 -5.15
C LYS A 118 -1.78 -12.19 -4.15
N ILE A 119 -1.23 -11.85 -2.99
CA ILE A 119 -0.88 -12.81 -1.93
C ILE A 119 -1.65 -12.58 -0.61
N LEU A 120 -2.26 -11.41 -0.44
CA LEU A 120 -3.04 -11.08 0.74
C LEU A 120 -4.10 -10.03 0.40
N ASP A 121 -5.30 -10.21 0.93
CA ASP A 121 -6.31 -9.17 1.11
C ASP A 121 -6.68 -9.10 2.60
N ILE A 122 -6.77 -7.89 3.13
CA ILE A 122 -7.36 -7.58 4.42
C ILE A 122 -8.57 -6.70 4.14
N GLY A 123 -9.75 -7.33 4.12
CA GLY A 123 -11.04 -6.67 3.96
C GLY A 123 -11.67 -6.29 5.31
N PRO A 124 -12.87 -5.70 5.29
CA PRO A 124 -13.61 -5.36 6.50
C PRO A 124 -14.18 -6.62 7.15
N LYS A 125 -14.34 -6.60 8.47
CA LYS A 125 -15.03 -7.64 9.23
C LYS A 125 -16.52 -7.31 9.35
N PHE A 126 -17.36 -8.30 9.10
CA PHE A 126 -18.82 -8.22 9.28
C PHE A 126 -19.28 -9.12 10.44
N PRO A 127 -20.36 -8.75 11.15
CA PRO A 127 -21.18 -7.54 10.97
C PRO A 127 -20.46 -6.25 11.42
N GLY A 128 -20.90 -5.10 10.92
CA GLY A 128 -20.38 -3.78 11.32
C GLY A 128 -19.41 -3.12 10.35
N GLY A 129 -18.80 -3.88 9.42
CA GLY A 129 -17.93 -3.31 8.38
C GLY A 129 -16.66 -2.67 8.93
N THR A 130 -16.07 -3.26 9.96
CA THR A 130 -14.88 -2.72 10.63
C THR A 130 -13.62 -3.03 9.84
N TRP A 131 -12.87 -1.99 9.49
CA TRP A 131 -11.62 -2.07 8.74
C TRP A 131 -10.41 -2.26 9.66
N ASP A 132 -9.32 -2.81 9.11
CA ASP A 132 -8.03 -2.81 9.77
C ASP A 132 -7.35 -1.45 9.56
N MET A 133 -7.08 -0.75 10.66
CA MET A 133 -6.63 0.64 10.70
C MET A 133 -5.26 0.72 11.41
N SER A 134 -4.39 -0.23 11.09
CA SER A 134 -3.10 -0.44 11.75
C SER A 134 -1.98 0.43 11.17
N GLN A 135 -0.92 0.64 11.96
CA GLN A 135 0.34 1.23 11.49
C GLN A 135 1.28 0.19 10.87
N THR A 136 1.06 -1.10 11.15
CA THR A 136 1.91 -2.19 10.66
C THR A 136 1.08 -3.30 10.05
N TYR A 137 1.60 -3.89 8.97
CA TYR A 137 0.96 -5.00 8.26
C TYR A 137 1.98 -6.09 7.99
N THR A 138 1.77 -7.27 8.60
CA THR A 138 2.65 -8.42 8.44
C THR A 138 2.10 -9.35 7.36
N VAL A 139 2.99 -9.80 6.47
CA VAL A 139 2.65 -10.59 5.29
C VAL A 139 3.55 -11.82 5.26
N SER A 140 2.95 -13.00 5.12
CA SER A 140 3.68 -14.23 4.87
C SER A 140 3.94 -14.41 3.38
N LEU A 141 5.21 -14.60 3.02
CA LEU A 141 5.64 -14.82 1.64
C LEU A 141 5.31 -16.26 1.23
N PRO A 142 4.74 -16.51 0.04
CA PRO A 142 4.39 -17.87 -0.36
C PRO A 142 5.62 -18.79 -0.42
N LYS A 143 5.54 -20.02 0.11
CA LYS A 143 6.70 -20.95 0.08
C LYS A 143 7.00 -21.52 -1.31
N CYS A 144 5.97 -21.57 -2.17
CA CYS A 144 6.00 -22.32 -3.43
C CYS A 144 6.58 -21.53 -4.61
N VAL A 145 6.76 -20.21 -4.47
CA VAL A 145 7.25 -19.36 -5.57
C VAL A 145 8.73 -19.62 -5.87
N PRO A 146 9.19 -19.42 -7.12
CA PRO A 146 10.59 -19.54 -7.49
C PRO A 146 11.51 -18.60 -6.71
N ASN A 147 12.75 -19.01 -6.53
CA ASN A 147 13.81 -18.12 -6.07
C ASN A 147 14.01 -16.92 -7.03
N GLY A 148 14.61 -15.86 -6.52
CA GLY A 148 15.02 -14.67 -7.27
C GLY A 148 14.41 -13.39 -6.72
N GLU A 149 14.62 -12.28 -7.43
CA GLU A 149 14.17 -10.97 -6.95
C GLU A 149 12.71 -10.69 -7.32
N TYR A 150 12.01 -10.01 -6.41
CA TYR A 150 10.60 -9.65 -6.52
C TYR A 150 10.38 -8.22 -6.05
N LEU A 151 9.38 -7.58 -6.63
CA LEU A 151 8.69 -6.47 -5.99
C LEU A 151 7.57 -7.02 -5.11
N VAL A 152 7.49 -6.57 -3.87
CA VAL A 152 6.33 -6.79 -2.99
C VAL A 152 5.60 -5.48 -2.82
N ARG A 153 4.42 -5.38 -3.42
CA ARG A 153 3.60 -4.16 -3.46
C ARG A 153 2.50 -4.26 -2.42
N ILE A 154 2.48 -3.35 -1.45
CA ILE A 154 1.36 -3.14 -0.54
C ILE A 154 0.55 -1.92 -0.99
N GLN A 155 -0.77 -2.01 -0.87
CA GLN A 155 -1.66 -0.87 -1.08
C GLN A 155 -2.71 -0.77 0.03
N SER A 156 -3.07 0.46 0.38
CA SER A 156 -4.37 0.80 0.97
C SER A 156 -5.23 1.45 -0.10
N LEU A 157 -6.45 0.95 -0.28
CA LEU A 157 -7.46 1.57 -1.15
C LEU A 157 -8.50 2.30 -0.28
N ALA A 158 -8.27 3.57 -0.02
CA ALA A 158 -9.18 4.38 0.79
C ALA A 158 -10.45 4.75 -0.01
N ILE A 159 -11.59 4.34 0.53
CA ILE A 159 -12.95 4.55 -0.01
C ILE A 159 -13.84 5.30 1.00
N HIS A 160 -13.24 6.02 1.94
CA HIS A 160 -13.92 6.80 2.97
C HIS A 160 -14.80 7.93 2.40
N ASN A 161 -14.51 8.39 1.18
CA ASN A 161 -15.38 9.32 0.48
C ASN A 161 -16.34 8.54 -0.41
N PRO A 162 -17.67 8.66 -0.22
CA PRO A 162 -18.62 7.89 -0.98
C PRO A 162 -18.60 8.30 -2.46
N TYR A 163 -18.48 7.31 -3.34
CA TYR A 163 -18.62 7.50 -4.78
C TYR A 163 -20.07 7.91 -5.13
N PRO A 164 -20.32 8.79 -6.12
CA PRO A 164 -19.35 9.49 -7.00
C PRO A 164 -18.79 10.80 -6.44
N GLY A 165 -19.14 11.19 -5.20
CA GLY A 165 -18.74 12.46 -4.60
C GLY A 165 -17.25 12.56 -4.27
N GLY A 166 -16.58 11.43 -4.06
CA GLY A 166 -15.12 11.38 -3.92
C GLY A 166 -14.49 10.20 -4.66
N THR A 167 -13.32 10.46 -5.24
CA THR A 167 -12.51 9.45 -5.92
C THR A 167 -11.77 8.59 -4.89
N PRO A 168 -11.83 7.25 -5.00
CA PRO A 168 -10.99 6.38 -4.19
C PRO A 168 -9.50 6.70 -4.32
N GLN A 169 -8.78 6.51 -3.22
CA GLN A 169 -7.38 6.92 -3.08
C GLN A 169 -6.49 5.71 -2.83
N PHE A 170 -5.48 5.52 -3.67
CA PHE A 170 -4.47 4.48 -3.48
C PHE A 170 -3.25 5.04 -2.77
N TYR A 171 -2.93 4.47 -1.62
CA TYR A 171 -1.63 4.64 -0.95
C TYR A 171 -0.83 3.39 -1.23
N VAL A 172 0.32 3.52 -1.88
CA VAL A 172 1.09 2.38 -2.40
C VAL A 172 2.53 2.45 -1.92
N GLY A 173 3.10 1.28 -1.61
CA GLY A 173 4.54 1.11 -1.39
C GLY A 173 5.04 -0.20 -2.01
N CYS A 174 6.25 -0.18 -2.56
CA CYS A 174 6.90 -1.36 -3.13
C CYS A 174 8.21 -1.66 -2.41
N ALA A 175 8.30 -2.85 -1.83
CA ALA A 175 9.55 -3.38 -1.29
C ALA A 175 10.31 -4.20 -2.33
N GLN A 176 11.63 -4.24 -2.21
CA GLN A 176 12.51 -5.08 -3.02
C GLN A 176 13.03 -6.24 -2.19
N VAL A 177 12.73 -7.47 -2.61
CA VAL A 177 13.14 -8.67 -1.88
C VAL A 177 13.79 -9.69 -2.81
N ALA A 178 14.78 -10.42 -2.31
CA ALA A 178 15.34 -11.61 -2.96
C ALA A 178 14.81 -12.84 -2.23
N ILE A 179 13.94 -13.62 -2.87
CA ILE A 179 13.39 -14.85 -2.32
C ILE A 179 14.42 -15.98 -2.45
N THR A 180 14.65 -16.67 -1.34
CA THR A 180 15.51 -17.86 -1.24
C THR A 180 14.73 -19.05 -0.66
N GLY A 181 15.15 -20.28 -0.97
CA GLY A 181 14.50 -21.49 -0.44
C GLY A 181 13.04 -21.70 -0.91
N GLY A 182 12.67 -21.12 -2.04
CA GLY A 182 11.36 -21.26 -2.66
C GLY A 182 11.17 -22.55 -3.47
N GLY A 183 10.00 -22.67 -4.09
CA GLY A 183 9.62 -23.78 -4.97
C GLY A 183 9.78 -23.44 -6.45
N SER A 184 8.84 -23.92 -7.27
CA SER A 184 8.81 -23.70 -8.73
C SER A 184 7.43 -23.30 -9.25
N THR A 185 6.50 -22.93 -8.37
CA THR A 185 5.11 -22.64 -8.74
C THR A 185 4.99 -21.22 -9.27
N ASP A 186 4.53 -21.08 -10.51
CA ASP A 186 4.19 -19.79 -11.08
C ASP A 186 2.78 -19.37 -10.63
N LEU A 187 2.70 -18.58 -9.57
CA LEU A 187 1.42 -18.18 -8.97
C LEU A 187 0.63 -17.22 -9.86
N GLY A 188 -0.69 -17.38 -9.82
CA GLY A 188 -1.66 -16.53 -10.51
C GLY A 188 -3.04 -16.60 -9.83
N PRO A 189 -4.06 -15.91 -10.38
CA PRO A 189 -4.04 -15.19 -11.66
C PRO A 189 -3.15 -13.94 -11.62
N LYS A 190 -2.46 -13.67 -12.74
CA LYS A 190 -1.62 -12.48 -12.91
C LYS A 190 -2.38 -11.36 -13.60
N VAL A 191 -2.12 -10.13 -13.19
CA VAL A 191 -2.72 -8.92 -13.74
C VAL A 191 -1.67 -7.86 -14.02
N ALA A 192 -2.01 -6.92 -14.88
CA ALA A 192 -1.23 -5.70 -15.09
C ALA A 192 -1.70 -4.60 -14.13
N ILE A 193 -0.76 -3.82 -13.62
CA ILE A 193 -1.03 -2.60 -12.88
C ILE A 193 -0.31 -1.46 -13.63
N PRO A 194 -1.00 -0.42 -14.13
CA PRO A 194 -2.45 -0.21 -14.14
C PRO A 194 -3.23 -1.23 -14.99
N GLY A 195 -4.56 -1.30 -14.79
CA GLY A 195 -5.48 -2.21 -15.50
C GLY A 195 -6.18 -3.26 -14.61
N ALA A 196 -5.59 -3.61 -13.45
CA ALA A 196 -6.15 -4.54 -12.49
C ALA A 196 -7.40 -4.04 -11.76
N PHE A 197 -7.58 -2.72 -11.69
CA PHE A 197 -8.66 -2.06 -10.96
C PHE A 197 -9.50 -1.23 -11.93
N LYS A 198 -10.82 -1.27 -11.78
CA LYS A 198 -11.76 -0.58 -12.67
C LYS A 198 -12.73 0.25 -11.87
N ALA A 199 -13.18 1.35 -12.47
CA ALA A 199 -14.25 2.17 -11.91
C ALA A 199 -15.58 1.41 -11.75
N THR A 200 -15.73 0.27 -12.43
CA THR A 200 -16.90 -0.62 -12.33
C THR A 200 -16.73 -1.73 -11.29
N ASP A 201 -15.58 -1.83 -10.61
CA ASP A 201 -15.39 -2.84 -9.57
C ASP A 201 -16.29 -2.49 -8.37
N PRO A 202 -17.13 -3.43 -7.88
CA PRO A 202 -18.10 -3.13 -6.84
C PRO A 202 -17.47 -2.64 -5.53
N GLY A 203 -16.26 -3.11 -5.21
CA GLY A 203 -15.49 -2.63 -4.07
C GLY A 203 -14.80 -1.28 -4.27
N TYR A 204 -14.61 -0.84 -5.52
CA TYR A 204 -14.03 0.47 -5.81
C TYR A 204 -15.05 1.58 -5.57
N THR A 205 -16.32 1.35 -5.95
CA THR A 205 -17.42 2.32 -5.79
C THR A 205 -18.34 2.04 -4.60
N ALA A 206 -17.91 1.21 -3.65
CA ALA A 206 -18.75 0.84 -2.51
C ALA A 206 -19.08 2.06 -1.64
N ASN A 207 -20.35 2.21 -1.27
CA ASN A 207 -20.77 3.20 -0.26
C ASN A 207 -20.73 2.55 1.13
N ILE A 208 -19.66 2.82 1.88
CA ILE A 208 -19.43 2.22 3.21
C ILE A 208 -20.38 2.75 4.30
N TYR A 209 -21.18 3.78 4.01
CA TYR A 209 -22.13 4.38 4.97
C TYR A 209 -23.59 4.01 4.71
N ASN A 210 -23.87 3.24 3.66
CA ASN A 210 -25.24 2.88 3.29
C ASN A 210 -25.34 1.36 3.06
N GLN A 211 -26.01 0.65 3.97
CA GLN A 211 -26.24 -0.80 3.88
C GLN A 211 -24.95 -1.60 3.63
N PHE A 212 -23.87 -1.21 4.30
CA PHE A 212 -22.57 -1.87 4.15
C PHE A 212 -22.54 -3.18 4.93
N THR A 213 -22.93 -4.28 4.26
CA THR A 213 -23.03 -5.63 4.86
C THR A 213 -22.10 -6.66 4.20
N SER A 214 -21.52 -6.31 3.06
CA SER A 214 -20.58 -7.15 2.33
C SER A 214 -19.61 -6.26 1.54
N TYR A 215 -18.41 -6.77 1.26
CA TYR A 215 -17.42 -6.07 0.46
C TYR A 215 -16.58 -7.04 -0.36
N THR A 216 -16.34 -6.72 -1.62
CA THR A 216 -15.44 -7.46 -2.50
C THR A 216 -14.23 -6.60 -2.78
N VAL A 217 -13.04 -7.03 -2.35
CA VAL A 217 -11.81 -6.28 -2.58
C VAL A 217 -11.49 -6.26 -4.09
N PRO A 218 -11.24 -5.09 -4.70
CA PRO A 218 -10.88 -5.01 -6.13
C PRO A 218 -9.60 -5.77 -6.49
N GLY A 219 -9.49 -6.13 -7.78
CA GLY A 219 -8.36 -6.88 -8.33
C GLY A 219 -8.56 -8.40 -8.36
N PRO A 220 -7.50 -9.18 -8.68
CA PRO A 220 -7.58 -10.63 -8.79
C PRO A 220 -7.84 -11.32 -7.44
N ALA A 221 -8.20 -12.60 -7.48
CA ALA A 221 -8.22 -13.45 -6.30
C ALA A 221 -6.81 -13.61 -5.69
N VAL A 222 -6.74 -13.88 -4.38
CA VAL A 222 -5.50 -14.23 -3.70
C VAL A 222 -4.97 -15.56 -4.25
N ALA A 223 -3.73 -15.54 -4.72
CA ALA A 223 -3.04 -16.73 -5.21
C ALA A 223 -2.72 -17.66 -4.03
N THR A 224 -2.78 -18.97 -4.29
CA THR A 224 -2.52 -20.01 -3.29
C THR A 224 -1.41 -20.93 -3.77
N CYS A 225 -0.50 -21.25 -2.84
CA CYS A 225 0.18 -22.53 -2.89
C CYS A 225 -0.83 -23.63 -2.52
#